data_AF-A0A8J5WJW7-F1
#
_entry.id   AF-A0A8J5WJW7-F1
#
_cell.length_a   1.000
_cell.length_b   1.000
_cell.length_c   1.000
_cell.angle_alpha   90.00
_cell.angle_beta   90.00
_cell.angle_gamma   90.00
#
_symmetry.space_group_name_H-M   'P 1'
#
loop_
_entity.id
_entity.type
_entity.pdbx_description
1 polymer ?
#
loop_
_entity_poly.entity_id
_entity_poly.type
_entity_poly.pdbx_seq_one_letter_code
_entity_poly.pdbx_strand_id
1 'polypeptide(L)'
;MSKPSDQLPPPPPSHMEVDAAGEEKPTVRFSINVLELMREAQMQHGLRHGDYTRYRRYCSARLRRLYKSLKFLHGRGKYTRRNITESTVTDVRFLHIVFYMAERAWSRAMEKKTAGPNAQQRIYMLGRFRKAVKWAILFSHLCSLKGDSRTSLEAEAYSSYMKGTLLFEQEKNIEEAMTNFKNTRTVYEELGKYGSIENQLLCRQRIEEVEPMIGFCSRKLGGSALQAHELLDLEKEGPAYDLFKAKIEAVLSETRSQQAASMTEFSWLGRRFPITNAKTRVSILKAQQLERDLNGAATESIPADKKLAIFDKIFSAYHDARSCIRNDLASAGNAENIRDELNGLDKAVSAVLGFRTIERNQLLVSIAKSKFTKNRDEKNEKITKPEELVRLYDLLIQVSLLYVMSCYICVSFADVKLL
;
A
#
# COMPACT_ATOMS: atom_id res chain seq x y z
N MET A 1 29.51 54.78 58.32
CA MET A 1 28.06 54.63 58.55
C MET A 1 27.35 54.78 57.21
N SER A 2 26.42 53.86 56.94
CA SER A 2 25.31 53.95 55.98
C SER A 2 25.62 53.89 54.46
N LYS A 3 25.26 52.74 53.85
CA LYS A 3 24.89 52.64 52.43
C LYS A 3 23.67 53.53 52.13
N PRO A 4 23.49 53.93 50.87
CA PRO A 4 22.25 53.53 50.20
C PRO A 4 22.41 53.10 48.72
N SER A 5 21.70 52.01 48.41
CA SER A 5 21.02 51.64 47.15
C SER A 5 21.73 51.77 45.79
N ASP A 6 22.10 50.60 45.25
CA ASP A 6 22.27 50.33 43.81
C ASP A 6 20.96 50.53 43.04
N GLN A 7 20.97 51.41 42.04
CA GLN A 7 20.01 51.42 40.93
C GLN A 7 20.80 51.31 39.61
N LEU A 8 20.52 50.25 38.85
CA LEU A 8 21.09 49.93 37.55
C LEU A 8 20.71 50.96 36.46
N PRO A 9 21.61 51.32 35.54
CA PRO A 9 21.24 51.99 34.29
C PRO A 9 20.72 51.00 33.22
N PRO A 10 19.87 51.45 32.28
CA PRO A 10 19.16 50.59 31.32
C PRO A 10 20.06 50.06 30.19
N PRO A 11 19.71 48.92 29.56
CA PRO A 11 20.51 48.29 28.50
C PRO A 11 20.38 49.03 27.15
N PRO A 12 21.42 48.98 26.29
CA PRO A 12 21.39 49.56 24.95
C PRO A 12 20.51 48.75 23.98
N PRO A 13 20.02 49.37 22.88
CA PRO A 13 18.98 48.83 22.03
C PRO A 13 19.45 47.63 21.20
N SER A 14 18.58 46.61 21.13
CA SER A 14 18.77 45.34 20.43
C SER A 14 18.86 45.53 18.91
N HIS A 15 20.00 45.11 18.35
CA HIS A 15 20.15 44.83 16.93
C HIS A 15 19.23 43.65 16.60
N MET A 16 18.14 43.89 15.89
CA MET A 16 17.29 42.85 15.33
C MET A 16 18.05 42.20 14.17
N GLU A 17 18.74 41.10 14.44
CA GLU A 17 19.05 40.12 13.40
C GLU A 17 17.74 39.44 13.02
N VAL A 18 17.27 39.76 11.82
CA VAL A 18 16.15 39.10 11.19
C VAL A 18 16.62 37.69 10.85
N ASP A 19 16.22 36.71 11.67
CA ASP A 19 16.39 35.29 11.36
C ASP A 19 15.72 35.02 10.01
N ALA A 20 16.56 34.93 8.98
CA ALA A 20 16.17 34.49 7.66
C ALA A 20 15.57 33.09 7.81
N ALA A 21 14.25 32.98 7.60
CA ALA A 21 13.56 31.74 7.39
C ALA A 21 14.32 30.95 6.32
N GLY A 22 15.01 29.89 6.75
CA GLY A 22 15.73 29.01 5.85
C GLY A 22 14.75 28.40 4.86
N GLU A 23 14.93 28.75 3.59
CA GLU A 23 14.29 28.06 2.48
C GLU A 23 14.62 26.57 2.57
N GLU A 24 13.65 25.74 2.99
CA GLU A 24 13.74 24.29 2.91
C GLU A 24 13.84 23.90 1.43
N LYS A 25 15.07 23.63 0.98
CA LYS A 25 15.34 23.07 -0.34
C LYS A 25 14.47 21.82 -0.53
N PRO A 26 13.78 21.65 -1.68
CA PRO A 26 12.93 20.49 -1.92
C PRO A 26 13.78 19.23 -1.74
N THR A 27 13.43 18.42 -0.74
CA THR A 27 14.15 17.19 -0.45
C THR A 27 13.97 16.24 -1.63
N VAL A 28 15.03 16.04 -2.42
CA VAL A 28 15.00 15.06 -3.50
C VAL A 28 14.72 13.70 -2.89
N ARG A 29 13.56 13.13 -3.24
CA ARG A 29 13.15 11.79 -2.83
C ARG A 29 13.65 10.78 -3.84
N PHE A 30 14.15 9.65 -3.34
CA PHE A 30 14.75 8.60 -4.13
C PHE A 30 13.76 7.45 -4.34
N SER A 31 13.57 7.08 -5.61
CA SER A 31 12.76 5.93 -6.00
C SER A 31 13.61 4.68 -6.21
N ILE A 32 13.25 3.59 -5.53
CA ILE A 32 13.84 2.24 -5.69
C ILE A 32 12.70 1.23 -5.59
N ASN A 33 12.60 0.33 -6.58
CA ASN A 33 11.81 -0.90 -6.49
C ASN A 33 12.67 -1.98 -5.82
N VAL A 34 12.51 -2.14 -4.51
CA VAL A 34 13.37 -2.99 -3.67
C VAL A 34 13.14 -4.46 -4.00
N LEU A 35 11.88 -4.85 -4.23
CA LEU A 35 11.53 -6.24 -4.52
C LEU A 35 12.10 -6.68 -5.89
N GLU A 36 11.93 -5.85 -6.91
CA GLU A 36 12.49 -6.08 -8.24
C GLU A 36 14.02 -6.14 -8.20
N LEU A 37 14.67 -5.13 -7.60
CA LEU A 37 16.13 -5.09 -7.45
C LEU A 37 16.68 -6.33 -6.75
N MET A 38 16.00 -6.81 -5.71
CA MET A 38 16.36 -8.03 -4.99
C MET A 38 16.25 -9.25 -5.90
N ARG A 39 15.10 -9.42 -6.56
CA ARG A 39 14.78 -10.61 -7.36
C ARG A 39 15.67 -10.72 -8.58
N GLU A 40 15.87 -9.64 -9.32
CA GLU A 40 16.80 -9.61 -10.46
C GLU A 40 18.21 -10.01 -10.04
N ALA A 41 18.72 -9.40 -8.96
CA ALA A 41 20.05 -9.68 -8.47
C ALA A 41 20.22 -11.13 -8.02
N GLN A 42 19.21 -11.70 -7.34
CA GLN A 42 19.23 -13.09 -6.89
C GLN A 42 19.17 -14.06 -8.09
N MET A 43 18.25 -13.85 -9.02
CA MET A 43 18.04 -14.74 -10.17
C MET A 43 19.23 -14.74 -11.14
N GLN A 44 19.80 -13.57 -11.44
CA GLN A 44 20.93 -13.45 -12.37
C GLN A 44 22.25 -13.97 -11.77
N HIS A 45 22.41 -13.94 -10.44
CA HIS A 45 23.70 -14.18 -9.80
C HIS A 45 23.78 -15.40 -8.88
N GLY A 46 22.97 -16.43 -9.17
CA GLY A 46 23.18 -17.80 -8.67
C GLY A 46 22.01 -18.42 -7.92
N LEU A 47 21.07 -17.60 -7.41
CA LEU A 47 19.97 -18.12 -6.59
C LEU A 47 18.95 -18.93 -7.39
N ARG A 48 18.89 -18.75 -8.72
CA ARG A 48 18.14 -19.65 -9.63
C ARG A 48 18.55 -21.12 -9.47
N HIS A 49 19.80 -21.40 -9.08
CA HIS A 49 20.32 -22.74 -8.84
C HIS A 49 20.64 -23.00 -7.35
N GLY A 50 20.19 -22.13 -6.44
CA GLY A 50 20.49 -22.25 -5.00
C GLY A 50 21.95 -21.95 -4.61
N ASP A 51 22.75 -21.33 -5.47
CA ASP A 51 24.15 -21.00 -5.16
C ASP A 51 24.26 -19.66 -4.41
N TYR A 52 24.14 -19.74 -3.08
CA TYR A 52 24.32 -18.61 -2.18
C TYR A 52 25.77 -18.07 -2.18
N THR A 53 26.77 -18.91 -2.47
CA THR A 53 28.17 -18.46 -2.48
C THR A 53 28.43 -17.50 -3.64
N ARG A 54 27.90 -17.83 -4.83
CA ARG A 54 27.98 -16.96 -6.01
C ARG A 54 27.27 -15.63 -5.77
N TYR A 55 26.07 -15.66 -5.19
CA TYR A 55 25.32 -14.44 -4.89
C TYR A 55 26.06 -13.53 -3.89
N ARG A 56 26.65 -14.11 -2.83
CA ARG A 56 27.49 -13.37 -1.87
C ARG A 56 28.72 -12.71 -2.52
N ARG A 57 29.38 -13.41 -3.44
CA ARG A 57 30.53 -12.88 -4.20
C ARG A 57 30.10 -11.71 -5.08
N TYR A 58 28.96 -11.83 -5.76
CA TYR A 58 28.35 -10.73 -6.50
C TYR A 58 28.08 -9.52 -5.61
N CYS A 59 27.39 -9.69 -4.48
CA CYS A 59 27.11 -8.60 -3.54
C CYS A 59 28.40 -7.91 -3.07
N SER A 60 29.46 -8.67 -2.81
CA SER A 60 30.77 -8.13 -2.42
C SER A 60 31.41 -7.29 -3.52
N ALA A 61 31.36 -7.76 -4.77
CA ALA A 61 31.88 -7.03 -5.93
C ALA A 61 31.04 -5.78 -6.26
N ARG A 62 29.70 -5.88 -6.13
CA ARG A 62 28.77 -4.75 -6.29
C ARG A 62 29.03 -3.67 -5.25
N LEU A 63 29.16 -4.03 -3.97
CA LEU A 63 29.54 -3.11 -2.90
C LEU A 63 30.87 -2.41 -3.18
N ARG A 64 31.91 -3.15 -3.60
CA ARG A 64 33.21 -2.56 -3.95
C ARG A 64 33.06 -1.51 -5.07
N ARG A 65 32.28 -1.80 -6.10
CA ARG A 65 32.00 -0.86 -7.21
C ARG A 65 31.25 0.38 -6.72
N LEU A 66 30.21 0.22 -5.90
CA LEU A 66 29.44 1.34 -5.33
C LEU A 66 30.29 2.25 -4.45
N TYR A 67 31.08 1.68 -3.54
CA TYR A 67 31.99 2.44 -2.68
C TYR A 67 33.04 3.21 -3.51
N LYS A 68 33.56 2.61 -4.60
CA LYS A 68 34.51 3.27 -5.51
C LYS A 68 33.82 4.40 -6.30
N SER A 69 32.62 4.17 -6.84
CA SER A 69 31.90 5.17 -7.64
C SER A 69 31.47 6.39 -6.82
N LEU A 70 31.13 6.18 -5.54
CA LEU A 70 30.77 7.26 -4.61
C LEU A 70 31.98 7.90 -3.92
N LYS A 71 33.20 7.44 -4.22
CA LYS A 71 34.44 7.83 -3.51
C LYS A 71 34.32 7.69 -1.98
N PHE A 72 33.44 6.80 -1.51
CA PHE A 72 33.12 6.60 -0.09
C PHE A 72 33.90 5.41 0.47
N LEU A 73 35.23 5.49 0.41
CA LEU A 73 36.10 4.39 0.86
C LEU A 73 36.45 4.54 2.35
N HIS A 74 36.64 3.41 3.05
CA HIS A 74 37.00 3.37 4.47
C HIS A 74 38.49 3.60 4.73
N GLY A 75 39.09 4.56 4.02
CA GLY A 75 40.52 4.86 4.04
C GLY A 75 41.33 4.12 2.96
N ARG A 76 42.55 4.61 2.70
CA ARG A 76 43.58 3.94 1.88
C ARG A 76 44.68 3.48 2.84
N GLY A 77 44.84 2.18 3.07
CA GLY A 77 45.78 1.63 4.06
C GLY A 77 45.10 1.33 5.41
N LYS A 78 45.06 2.31 6.33
CA LYS A 78 44.42 2.12 7.64
C LYS A 78 42.89 2.18 7.51
N TYR A 79 42.20 1.24 8.13
CA TYR A 79 40.74 1.20 8.14
C TYR A 79 40.18 2.34 8.99
N THR A 80 39.44 3.25 8.35
CA THR A 80 38.65 4.29 9.00
C THR A 80 37.19 4.07 8.66
N ARG A 81 36.41 3.62 9.65
CA ARG A 81 34.99 3.37 9.47
C ARG A 81 34.27 4.67 9.11
N ARG A 82 33.60 4.69 7.96
CA ARG A 82 32.68 5.76 7.57
C ARG A 82 31.27 5.23 7.69
N ASN A 83 30.48 5.81 8.59
CA ASN A 83 29.10 5.42 8.78
C ASN A 83 28.21 6.10 7.74
N ILE A 84 27.17 5.38 7.31
CA ILE A 84 26.14 5.92 6.43
C ILE A 84 25.06 6.50 7.35
N THR A 85 25.00 7.83 7.42
CA THR A 85 24.00 8.61 8.15
C THR A 85 23.16 9.41 7.15
N GLU A 86 22.08 10.03 7.62
CA GLU A 86 21.14 10.80 6.80
C GLU A 86 21.83 11.89 5.96
N SER A 87 22.80 12.59 6.55
CA SER A 87 23.62 13.62 5.89
C SER A 87 24.54 13.07 4.80
N THR A 88 24.89 11.78 4.84
CA THR A 88 25.74 11.15 3.82
C THR A 88 24.97 10.67 2.60
N VAL A 89 23.65 10.49 2.72
CA VAL A 89 22.79 10.01 1.63
C VAL A 89 22.49 11.16 0.68
N THR A 90 23.41 11.37 -0.26
CA THR A 90 23.29 12.36 -1.34
C THR A 90 22.78 11.75 -2.65
N ASP A 91 22.80 10.42 -2.76
CA ASP A 91 22.50 9.67 -3.98
C ASP A 91 21.84 8.34 -3.62
N VAL A 92 20.91 7.87 -4.47
CA VAL A 92 20.29 6.52 -4.44
C VAL A 92 21.32 5.41 -4.21
N ARG A 93 22.53 5.55 -4.77
CA ARG A 93 23.61 4.57 -4.63
C ARG A 93 24.02 4.31 -3.18
N PHE A 94 23.82 5.26 -2.25
CA PHE A 94 24.04 5.02 -0.82
C PHE A 94 23.01 4.05 -0.23
N LEU A 95 21.75 4.15 -0.65
CA LEU A 95 20.70 3.21 -0.26
C LEU A 95 21.01 1.80 -0.79
N HIS A 96 21.49 1.71 -2.04
CA HIS A 96 21.98 0.43 -2.61
C HIS A 96 23.14 -0.17 -1.80
N ILE A 97 24.05 0.64 -1.24
CA ILE A 97 25.12 0.12 -0.38
C ILE A 97 24.51 -0.59 0.84
N VAL A 98 23.59 0.07 1.55
CA VAL A 98 22.99 -0.51 2.76
C VAL A 98 22.18 -1.77 2.42
N PHE A 99 21.42 -1.74 1.32
CA PHE A 99 20.70 -2.89 0.79
C PHE A 99 21.64 -4.08 0.51
N TYR A 100 22.71 -3.91 -0.27
CA TYR A 100 23.64 -5.00 -0.57
C TYR A 100 24.48 -5.44 0.64
N MET A 101 24.63 -4.60 1.67
CA MET A 101 25.23 -5.03 2.94
C MET A 101 24.33 -6.00 3.70
N ALA A 102 23.01 -5.78 3.67
CA ALA A 102 22.01 -6.70 4.21
C ALA A 102 21.98 -8.01 3.39
N GLU A 103 21.84 -7.93 2.07
CA GLU A 103 21.79 -9.11 1.17
C GLU A 103 23.04 -10.00 1.28
N ARG A 104 24.24 -9.38 1.34
CA ARG A 104 25.49 -10.13 1.53
C ARG A 104 25.51 -10.88 2.87
N ALA A 105 24.99 -10.29 3.94
CA ALA A 105 24.93 -10.91 5.26
C ALA A 105 23.90 -12.03 5.30
N TRP A 106 22.73 -11.82 4.68
CA TRP A 106 21.67 -12.81 4.53
C TRP A 106 22.14 -14.02 3.71
N SER A 107 22.75 -13.78 2.55
CA SER A 107 23.30 -14.83 1.68
C SER A 107 24.37 -15.67 2.39
N ARG A 108 25.22 -15.06 3.21
CA ARG A 108 26.20 -15.78 4.04
C ARG A 108 25.55 -16.62 5.16
N ALA A 109 24.40 -16.18 5.67
CA ALA A 109 23.62 -16.97 6.63
C ALA A 109 22.99 -18.17 5.94
N MET A 110 22.36 -17.97 4.78
CA MET A 110 21.77 -19.05 3.98
C MET A 110 22.79 -20.09 3.51
N GLU A 111 23.99 -19.67 3.08
CA GLU A 111 25.11 -20.59 2.76
C GLU A 111 25.44 -21.53 3.93
N LYS A 112 25.32 -21.04 5.17
CA LYS A 112 25.56 -21.84 6.38
C LYS A 112 24.36 -22.67 6.79
N LYS A 113 23.14 -22.21 6.51
CA LYS A 113 21.91 -22.98 6.69
C LYS A 113 21.90 -24.22 5.79
N THR A 114 22.32 -24.08 4.53
CA THR A 114 22.36 -25.18 3.56
C THR A 114 23.52 -26.15 3.76
N ALA A 115 24.53 -25.78 4.55
CA ALA A 115 25.74 -26.60 4.77
C ALA A 115 25.55 -27.74 5.81
N GLY A 116 24.37 -27.86 6.42
CA GLY A 116 24.00 -28.95 7.32
C GLY A 116 23.85 -28.56 8.81
N PRO A 117 23.30 -29.47 9.63
CA PRO A 117 22.94 -29.19 11.02
C PRO A 117 24.15 -29.31 11.95
N ASN A 118 24.90 -28.22 12.13
CA ASN A 118 25.98 -28.12 13.12
C ASN A 118 25.67 -27.00 14.13
N ALA A 119 25.70 -27.29 15.43
CA ALA A 119 25.34 -26.31 16.47
C ALA A 119 26.19 -25.02 16.42
N GLN A 120 27.51 -25.15 16.20
CA GLN A 120 28.41 -24.00 16.02
C GLN A 120 28.08 -23.20 14.74
N GLN A 121 27.71 -23.90 13.66
CA GLN A 121 27.31 -23.25 12.42
C GLN A 121 25.97 -22.54 12.58
N ARG A 122 25.04 -23.07 13.39
CA ARG A 122 23.79 -22.41 13.76
C ARG A 122 24.05 -21.10 14.50
N ILE A 123 24.95 -21.07 15.49
CA ILE A 123 25.31 -19.84 16.20
C ILE A 123 25.89 -18.79 15.23
N TYR A 124 26.79 -19.21 14.35
CA TYR A 124 27.37 -18.33 13.33
C TYR A 124 26.31 -17.81 12.35
N MET A 125 25.43 -18.68 11.87
CA MET A 125 24.31 -18.36 10.99
C MET A 125 23.40 -17.31 11.62
N LEU A 126 22.97 -17.52 12.87
CA LEU A 126 22.16 -16.57 13.62
C LEU A 126 22.88 -15.23 13.78
N GLY A 127 24.19 -15.23 14.05
CA GLY A 127 25.00 -14.01 14.07
C GLY A 127 25.02 -13.27 12.73
N ARG A 128 24.96 -13.98 11.61
CA ARG A 128 24.86 -13.40 10.26
C ARG A 128 23.47 -12.85 9.97
N PHE A 129 22.40 -13.54 10.36
CA PHE A 129 21.04 -13.00 10.26
C PHE A 129 20.85 -11.75 11.12
N ARG A 130 21.36 -11.70 12.36
CA ARG A 130 21.33 -10.47 13.19
C ARG A 130 22.00 -9.30 12.48
N LYS A 131 23.12 -9.55 11.80
CA LYS A 131 23.80 -8.54 11.00
C LYS A 131 22.96 -8.10 9.80
N ALA A 132 22.29 -9.02 9.12
CA ALA A 132 21.39 -8.68 8.00
C ALA A 132 20.23 -7.79 8.47
N VAL A 133 19.57 -8.16 9.58
CA VAL A 133 18.49 -7.37 10.20
C VAL A 133 18.96 -5.97 10.59
N LYS A 134 20.16 -5.84 11.19
CA LYS A 134 20.72 -4.52 11.53
C LYS A 134 20.84 -3.61 10.31
N TRP A 135 21.29 -4.14 9.17
CA TRP A 135 21.38 -3.37 7.93
C TRP A 135 20.01 -3.11 7.30
N ALA A 136 19.08 -4.06 7.38
CA ALA A 136 17.72 -3.89 6.87
C ALA A 136 16.93 -2.81 7.64
N ILE A 137 17.09 -2.74 8.96
CA ILE A 137 16.51 -1.66 9.80
C ILE A 137 17.11 -0.31 9.39
N LEU A 138 18.43 -0.23 9.24
CA LEU A 138 19.09 1.01 8.77
C LEU A 138 18.61 1.39 7.36
N PHE A 139 18.42 0.42 6.47
CA PHE A 139 17.91 0.66 5.12
C PHE A 139 16.48 1.24 5.17
N SER A 140 15.59 0.62 5.95
CA SER A 140 14.22 1.12 6.16
C SER A 140 14.20 2.55 6.72
N HIS A 141 15.02 2.84 7.74
CA HIS A 141 15.16 4.18 8.32
C HIS A 141 15.65 5.23 7.32
N LEU A 142 16.63 4.89 6.47
CA LEU A 142 17.10 5.83 5.45
C LEU A 142 16.07 6.02 4.33
N CYS A 143 15.30 4.98 4.00
CA CYS A 143 14.23 5.06 2.99
C CYS A 143 13.01 5.83 3.50
N SER A 144 12.68 5.82 4.80
CA SER A 144 11.59 6.67 5.33
C SER A 144 11.93 8.16 5.24
N LEU A 145 13.21 8.52 5.40
CA LEU A 145 13.66 9.90 5.40
C LEU A 145 13.96 10.46 4.01
N LYS A 146 14.57 9.65 3.14
CA LYS A 146 15.05 10.09 1.82
C LYS A 146 14.37 9.39 0.64
N GLY A 147 13.62 8.32 0.88
CA GLY A 147 12.91 7.58 -0.16
C GLY A 147 11.53 8.14 -0.43
N ASP A 148 11.00 7.79 -1.61
CA ASP A 148 9.59 7.96 -1.94
C ASP A 148 8.71 7.12 -0.99
N SER A 149 7.43 7.48 -0.90
CA SER A 149 6.45 6.75 -0.07
C SER A 149 6.49 5.24 -0.37
N ARG A 150 6.45 4.85 -1.65
CA ARG A 150 6.52 3.46 -2.11
C ARG A 150 7.80 2.76 -1.66
N THR A 151 8.96 3.36 -1.91
CA THR A 151 10.25 2.80 -1.51
C THR A 151 10.36 2.65 0.01
N SER A 152 9.80 3.59 0.77
CA SER A 152 9.76 3.50 2.24
C SER A 152 8.92 2.31 2.74
N LEU A 153 7.84 1.97 2.03
CA LEU A 153 6.96 0.85 2.34
C LEU A 153 7.60 -0.50 1.96
N GLU A 154 8.19 -0.57 0.76
CA GLU A 154 8.92 -1.77 0.32
C GLU A 154 10.15 -2.05 1.19
N ALA A 155 10.87 -1.02 1.62
CA ALA A 155 12.00 -1.15 2.54
C ALA A 155 11.57 -1.63 3.93
N GLU A 156 10.39 -1.20 4.40
CA GLU A 156 9.79 -1.67 5.65
C GLU A 156 9.40 -3.15 5.54
N ALA A 157 8.72 -3.56 4.45
CA ALA A 157 8.40 -4.97 4.21
C ALA A 157 9.64 -5.85 4.11
N TYR A 158 10.71 -5.37 3.46
CA TYR A 158 12.00 -6.07 3.42
C TYR A 158 12.63 -6.21 4.82
N SER A 159 12.57 -5.16 5.64
CA SER A 159 13.06 -5.20 7.02
C SER A 159 12.24 -6.17 7.89
N SER A 160 10.92 -6.13 7.79
CA SER A 160 10.02 -7.09 8.45
C SER A 160 10.32 -8.51 8.03
N TYR A 161 10.49 -8.79 6.73
CA TYR A 161 10.87 -10.12 6.25
C TYR A 161 12.17 -10.60 6.89
N MET A 162 13.23 -9.78 6.86
CA MET A 162 14.53 -10.15 7.43
C MET A 162 14.45 -10.41 8.93
N LYS A 163 13.67 -9.60 9.66
CA LYS A 163 13.41 -9.78 11.09
C LYS A 163 12.62 -11.07 11.36
N GLY A 164 11.59 -11.34 10.56
CA GLY A 164 10.81 -12.57 10.59
C GLY A 164 11.69 -13.80 10.40
N THR A 165 12.56 -13.81 9.39
CA THR A 165 13.51 -14.92 9.16
C THR A 165 14.44 -15.13 10.35
N LEU A 166 15.01 -14.07 10.94
CA LEU A 166 15.87 -14.21 12.11
C LEU A 166 15.13 -14.86 13.29
N LEU A 167 13.92 -14.41 13.60
CA LEU A 167 13.13 -14.89 14.73
C LEU A 167 12.66 -16.33 14.50
N PHE A 168 12.29 -16.66 13.25
CA PHE A 168 11.95 -18.01 12.82
C PHE A 168 13.09 -19.00 13.09
N GLU A 169 14.33 -18.66 12.71
CA GLU A 169 15.50 -19.52 12.92
C GLU A 169 15.94 -19.60 14.40
N GLN A 170 15.55 -18.62 15.23
CA GLN A 170 15.82 -18.60 16.67
C GLN A 170 14.86 -19.47 17.46
N GLU A 171 13.65 -19.73 16.96
CA GLU A 171 12.60 -20.53 17.60
C GLU A 171 12.12 -20.02 18.98
N LYS A 172 12.46 -18.77 19.36
CA LYS A 172 12.09 -18.20 20.68
C LYS A 172 10.81 -17.36 20.65
N ASN A 173 10.66 -16.47 19.66
CA ASN A 173 9.55 -15.53 19.55
C ASN A 173 8.75 -15.81 18.27
N ILE A 174 8.00 -16.91 18.26
CA ILE A 174 7.25 -17.35 17.07
C ILE A 174 6.11 -16.36 16.73
N GLU A 175 5.48 -15.76 17.74
CA GLU A 175 4.43 -14.73 17.57
C GLU A 175 4.94 -13.48 16.86
N GLU A 176 6.11 -13.00 17.28
CA GLU A 176 6.75 -11.83 16.66
C GLU A 176 7.23 -12.17 15.24
N ALA A 177 7.72 -13.39 15.01
CA ALA A 177 8.05 -13.88 13.67
C ALA A 177 6.82 -13.89 12.75
N MET A 178 5.71 -14.47 13.23
CA MET A 178 4.44 -14.51 12.51
C MET A 178 3.94 -13.10 12.18
N THR A 179 4.02 -12.18 13.14
CA THR A 179 3.67 -10.77 12.96
C THR A 179 4.46 -10.13 11.82
N ASN A 180 5.77 -10.31 11.80
CA ASN A 180 6.63 -9.72 10.77
C ASN A 180 6.35 -10.33 9.38
N PHE A 181 6.06 -11.63 9.30
CA PHE A 181 5.65 -12.28 8.05
C PHE A 181 4.27 -11.82 7.57
N LYS A 182 3.30 -11.68 8.48
CA LYS A 182 1.98 -11.10 8.16
C LYS A 182 2.11 -9.68 7.61
N ASN A 183 2.91 -8.82 8.25
CA ASN A 183 3.16 -7.45 7.75
C ASN A 183 3.82 -7.44 6.36
N THR A 184 4.73 -8.40 6.11
CA THR A 184 5.37 -8.55 4.79
C THR A 184 4.33 -8.96 3.74
N ARG A 185 3.45 -9.92 4.07
CA ARG A 185 2.36 -10.38 3.20
C ARG A 185 1.41 -9.24 2.86
N THR A 186 0.92 -8.51 3.85
CA THR A 186 -0.06 -7.43 3.64
C THR A 186 0.49 -6.30 2.77
N VAL A 187 1.75 -5.90 2.96
CA VAL A 187 2.38 -4.87 2.11
C VAL A 187 2.48 -5.34 0.66
N TYR A 188 2.99 -6.55 0.41
CA TYR A 188 3.13 -7.04 -0.97
C TYR A 188 1.78 -7.37 -1.62
N GLU A 189 0.77 -7.76 -0.84
CA GLU A 189 -0.60 -7.96 -1.33
C GLU A 189 -1.19 -6.64 -1.82
N GLU A 190 -1.06 -5.57 -1.04
CA GLU A 190 -1.52 -4.23 -1.43
C GLU A 190 -0.69 -3.64 -2.57
N LEU A 191 0.64 -3.78 -2.56
CA LEU A 191 1.50 -3.33 -3.66
C LEU A 191 1.24 -4.10 -4.96
N GLY A 192 0.84 -5.37 -4.87
CA GLY A 192 0.45 -6.20 -6.00
C GLY A 192 -0.76 -5.63 -6.73
N LYS A 193 -1.82 -5.25 -6.02
CA LYS A 193 -3.09 -4.78 -6.63
C LYS A 193 -2.93 -3.62 -7.63
N TYR A 194 -1.96 -2.74 -7.41
CA TYR A 194 -1.80 -1.50 -8.20
C TYR A 194 -0.49 -1.43 -8.99
N GLY A 195 0.36 -2.45 -8.92
CA GLY A 195 1.61 -2.54 -9.67
C GLY A 195 1.40 -2.89 -11.15
N SER A 196 2.47 -2.77 -11.95
CA SER A 196 2.57 -3.39 -13.28
C SER A 196 2.40 -4.91 -13.19
N ILE A 197 2.14 -5.57 -14.32
CA ILE A 197 2.00 -7.05 -14.38
C ILE A 197 3.25 -7.75 -13.83
N GLU A 198 4.44 -7.23 -14.13
CA GLU A 198 5.70 -7.77 -13.60
C GLU A 198 5.78 -7.61 -12.07
N ASN A 199 5.44 -6.44 -11.54
CA ASN A 199 5.40 -6.21 -10.10
C ASN A 199 4.34 -7.07 -9.40
N GLN A 200 3.19 -7.30 -10.02
CA GLN A 200 2.16 -8.22 -9.53
C GLN A 200 2.70 -9.64 -9.37
N LEU A 201 3.39 -10.14 -10.40
CA LEU A 201 4.00 -11.48 -10.37
C LEU A 201 5.08 -11.59 -9.29
N LEU A 202 5.95 -10.59 -9.16
CA LEU A 202 6.98 -10.56 -8.13
C LEU A 202 6.39 -10.54 -6.71
N CYS A 203 5.35 -9.72 -6.49
CA CYS A 203 4.65 -9.65 -5.21
C CYS A 203 3.98 -10.98 -4.87
N ARG A 204 3.30 -11.61 -5.84
CA ARG A 204 2.69 -12.92 -5.67
C ARG A 204 3.71 -14.00 -5.30
N GLN A 205 4.81 -14.09 -6.03
CA GLN A 205 5.91 -15.02 -5.70
C GLN A 205 6.44 -14.79 -4.28
N ARG A 206 6.51 -13.54 -3.83
CA ARG A 206 6.96 -13.21 -2.48
C ARG A 206 5.95 -13.63 -1.42
N ILE A 207 4.66 -13.51 -1.67
CA ILE A 207 3.59 -13.98 -0.77
C ILE A 207 3.64 -15.50 -0.65
N GLU A 208 3.73 -16.21 -1.78
CA GLU A 208 3.82 -17.68 -1.84
C GLU A 208 5.05 -18.22 -1.07
N GLU A 209 6.16 -17.47 -1.03
CA GLU A 209 7.32 -17.83 -0.18
C GLU A 209 7.07 -17.65 1.32
N VAL A 210 6.27 -16.65 1.69
CA VAL A 210 6.04 -16.27 3.09
C VAL A 210 4.93 -17.11 3.73
N GLU A 211 3.96 -17.56 2.95
CA GLU A 211 2.81 -18.35 3.42
C GLU A 211 3.20 -19.64 4.17
N PRO A 212 4.13 -20.49 3.69
CA PRO A 212 4.56 -21.67 4.44
C PRO A 212 5.17 -21.32 5.81
N MET A 213 5.85 -20.18 5.93
CA MET A 213 6.44 -19.71 7.19
C MET A 213 5.35 -19.25 8.15
N ILE A 214 4.32 -18.53 7.67
CA ILE A 214 3.15 -18.15 8.46
C ILE A 214 2.42 -19.41 8.95
N GLY A 215 2.17 -20.38 8.07
CA GLY A 215 1.51 -21.63 8.40
C GLY A 215 2.31 -22.49 9.39
N PHE A 216 3.65 -22.47 9.32
CA PHE A 216 4.49 -23.12 10.33
C PHE A 216 4.38 -22.42 11.70
N CYS A 217 4.47 -21.09 11.73
CA CYS A 217 4.34 -20.32 12.98
C CYS A 217 2.96 -20.54 13.62
N SER A 218 1.89 -20.53 12.83
CA SER A 218 0.52 -20.78 13.31
C SER A 218 0.38 -22.15 13.95
N ARG A 219 0.86 -23.21 13.30
CA ARG A 219 0.85 -24.58 13.86
C ARG A 219 1.64 -24.70 15.15
N LYS A 220 2.78 -24.01 15.27
CA LYS A 220 3.60 -24.00 16.50
C LYS A 220 2.93 -23.27 17.67
N LEU A 221 2.08 -22.29 17.38
CA LEU A 221 1.31 -21.54 18.38
C LEU A 221 -0.01 -22.24 18.76
N GLY A 222 -0.28 -23.46 18.23
CA GLY A 222 -1.51 -24.20 18.50
C GLY A 222 -2.69 -23.79 17.62
N GLY A 223 -2.48 -22.95 16.60
CA GLY A 223 -3.47 -22.66 15.57
C GLY A 223 -3.63 -23.81 14.59
N SER A 224 -4.87 -24.14 14.22
CA SER A 224 -5.15 -24.99 13.05
C SER A 224 -4.65 -24.30 11.78
N ALA A 225 -4.00 -25.03 10.88
CA ALA A 225 -3.55 -24.51 9.58
C ALA A 225 -4.71 -23.89 8.76
N LEU A 226 -5.95 -24.32 9.02
CA LEU A 226 -7.16 -23.81 8.39
C LEU A 226 -7.57 -22.41 8.88
N GLN A 227 -7.18 -22.01 10.10
CA GLN A 227 -7.48 -20.68 10.64
C GLN A 227 -6.42 -19.60 10.32
N ALA A 228 -5.31 -19.97 9.68
CA ALA A 228 -4.24 -19.03 9.35
C ALA A 228 -4.67 -17.93 8.36
N HIS A 229 -5.69 -18.21 7.53
CA HIS A 229 -6.30 -17.26 6.59
C HIS A 229 -7.40 -16.41 7.25
N GLU A 230 -8.18 -16.94 8.21
CA GLU A 230 -9.28 -16.21 8.84
C GLU A 230 -8.86 -15.35 10.04
N LEU A 231 -7.77 -15.71 10.73
CA LEU A 231 -7.12 -14.89 11.78
C LEU A 231 -6.26 -13.74 11.22
N LEU A 232 -6.42 -13.40 9.94
CA LEU A 232 -5.68 -12.29 9.32
C LEU A 232 -6.24 -10.92 9.69
N ASP A 233 -7.53 -10.83 10.03
CA ASP A 233 -8.22 -9.54 10.22
C ASP A 233 -8.53 -9.17 11.68
N LEU A 234 -8.46 -10.11 12.64
CA LEU A 234 -9.09 -9.92 13.96
C LEU A 234 -8.17 -9.51 15.12
N GLU A 235 -6.83 -9.54 14.98
CA GLU A 235 -5.96 -9.48 16.17
C GLU A 235 -4.91 -8.37 16.20
N LYS A 236 -5.08 -7.30 15.42
CA LYS A 236 -4.22 -6.11 15.57
C LYS A 236 -5.01 -4.83 15.47
N GLU A 237 -5.68 -4.46 16.55
CA GLU A 237 -6.07 -3.08 16.78
C GLU A 237 -5.01 -2.46 17.68
N GLY A 238 -4.34 -1.42 17.19
CA GLY A 238 -3.31 -0.73 17.95
C GLY A 238 -2.70 0.44 17.16
N PRO A 239 -2.20 1.49 17.84
CA PRO A 239 -1.78 2.73 17.18
C PRO A 239 -0.70 2.52 16.10
N ALA A 240 0.19 1.54 16.30
CA ALA A 240 1.23 1.20 15.34
C ALA A 240 0.68 0.53 14.07
N TYR A 241 -0.40 -0.26 14.19
CA TYR A 241 -1.05 -0.89 13.04
C TYR A 241 -1.90 0.11 12.26
N ASP A 242 -2.54 1.06 12.94
CA ASP A 242 -3.27 2.14 12.29
C ASP A 242 -2.33 3.07 11.52
N LEU A 243 -1.17 3.40 12.11
CA LEU A 243 -0.12 4.15 11.40
C LEU A 243 0.39 3.40 10.17
N PHE A 244 0.56 2.08 10.29
CA PHE A 244 0.97 1.22 9.18
C PHE A 244 -0.09 1.16 8.07
N LYS A 245 -1.37 0.98 8.42
CA LYS A 245 -2.49 1.06 7.47
C LYS A 245 -2.58 2.42 6.79
N ALA A 246 -2.41 3.51 7.54
CA ALA A 246 -2.40 4.86 7.00
C ALA A 246 -1.24 5.07 6.01
N LYS A 247 -0.05 4.52 6.31
CA LYS A 247 1.10 4.57 5.40
C LYS A 247 0.86 3.79 4.12
N ILE A 248 0.23 2.61 4.20
CA ILE A 248 -0.21 1.86 3.01
C ILE A 248 -1.19 2.70 2.20
N GLU A 249 -2.27 3.22 2.81
CA GLU A 249 -3.27 4.02 2.08
C GLU A 249 -2.68 5.28 1.45
N ALA A 250 -1.70 5.92 2.10
CA ALA A 250 -0.96 7.05 1.53
C ALA A 250 -0.23 6.65 0.24
N VAL A 251 0.55 5.56 0.26
CA VAL A 251 1.25 5.04 -0.93
C VAL A 251 0.27 4.66 -2.04
N LEU A 252 -0.85 4.04 -1.66
CA LEU A 252 -1.91 3.71 -2.61
C LEU A 252 -2.52 4.95 -3.23
N SER A 253 -2.78 6.00 -2.45
CA SER A 253 -3.32 7.27 -2.95
C SER A 253 -2.34 7.97 -3.90
N GLU A 254 -1.04 7.93 -3.63
CA GLU A 254 -0.01 8.49 -4.50
C GLU A 254 0.10 7.70 -5.82
N THR A 255 0.09 6.36 -5.74
CA THR A 255 0.10 5.49 -6.93
C THR A 255 -1.15 5.73 -7.78
N ARG A 256 -2.33 5.88 -7.15
CA ARG A 256 -3.58 6.23 -7.84
C ARG A 256 -3.50 7.61 -8.48
N SER A 257 -2.88 8.60 -7.82
CA SER A 257 -2.65 9.93 -8.39
C SER A 257 -1.77 9.88 -9.65
N GLN A 258 -0.70 9.09 -9.62
CA GLN A 258 0.16 8.87 -10.79
C GLN A 258 -0.60 8.17 -11.93
N GLN A 259 -1.42 7.16 -11.63
CA GLN A 259 -2.28 6.51 -12.63
C GLN A 259 -3.37 7.48 -13.15
N ALA A 260 -3.94 8.30 -12.29
CA ALA A 260 -4.95 9.30 -12.62
C ALA A 260 -4.42 10.39 -13.56
N ALA A 261 -3.12 10.71 -13.50
CA ALA A 261 -2.51 11.63 -14.44
C ALA A 261 -2.65 11.16 -15.90
N SER A 262 -2.67 9.84 -16.14
CA SER A 262 -2.84 9.25 -17.48
C SER A 262 -4.30 9.13 -17.94
N MET A 263 -5.26 9.16 -17.01
CA MET A 263 -6.68 9.09 -17.34
C MET A 263 -7.24 10.49 -17.56
N THR A 264 -7.41 10.90 -18.80
CA THR A 264 -7.95 12.24 -19.15
C THR A 264 -9.46 12.24 -19.41
N GLU A 265 -10.06 11.07 -19.63
CA GLU A 265 -11.44 10.93 -20.08
C GLU A 265 -12.20 9.83 -19.32
N PHE A 266 -13.48 10.05 -19.08
CA PHE A 266 -14.42 9.06 -18.56
C PHE A 266 -15.42 8.66 -19.64
N SER A 267 -15.50 7.38 -19.95
CA SER A 267 -16.42 6.88 -20.97
C SER A 267 -17.68 6.27 -20.36
N TRP A 268 -18.86 6.70 -20.80
CA TRP A 268 -20.14 6.11 -20.40
C TRP A 268 -21.13 6.09 -21.58
N LEU A 269 -21.74 4.93 -21.84
CA LEU A 269 -22.63 4.65 -22.99
C LEU A 269 -22.09 5.17 -24.34
N GLY A 270 -20.80 4.93 -24.61
CA GLY A 270 -20.15 5.32 -25.86
C GLY A 270 -19.73 6.80 -25.93
N ARG A 271 -20.07 7.63 -24.94
CA ARG A 271 -19.62 9.03 -24.85
C ARG A 271 -18.40 9.18 -23.98
N ARG A 272 -17.61 10.21 -24.26
CA ARG A 272 -16.39 10.53 -23.51
C ARG A 272 -16.55 11.91 -22.87
N PHE A 273 -16.32 11.96 -21.57
CA PHE A 273 -16.37 13.18 -20.77
C PHE A 273 -14.95 13.52 -20.33
N PRO A 274 -14.41 14.70 -20.69
CA PRO A 274 -13.09 15.10 -20.23
C PRO A 274 -13.10 15.33 -18.72
N ILE A 275 -12.07 14.88 -18.03
CA ILE A 275 -11.90 15.12 -16.60
C ILE A 275 -10.67 16.00 -16.38
N THR A 276 -10.92 17.28 -16.11
CA THR A 276 -9.87 18.28 -15.85
C THR A 276 -9.33 18.15 -14.43
N ASN A 277 -10.21 17.97 -13.44
CA ASN A 277 -9.84 17.91 -12.03
C ASN A 277 -9.13 16.59 -11.67
N ALA A 278 -7.91 16.68 -11.13
CA ALA A 278 -7.12 15.55 -10.66
C ALA A 278 -7.81 14.76 -9.53
N LYS A 279 -8.52 15.43 -8.62
CA LYS A 279 -9.23 14.77 -7.51
C LYS A 279 -10.36 13.89 -8.02
N THR A 280 -11.14 14.40 -8.97
CA THR A 280 -12.22 13.65 -9.64
C THR A 280 -11.67 12.41 -10.36
N ARG A 281 -10.53 12.54 -11.05
CA ARG A 281 -9.85 11.41 -11.71
C ARG A 281 -9.45 10.32 -10.71
N VAL A 282 -8.84 10.69 -9.58
CA VAL A 282 -8.43 9.74 -8.54
C VAL A 282 -9.63 9.00 -7.94
N SER A 283 -10.73 9.70 -7.64
CA SER A 283 -11.93 9.10 -7.06
C SER A 283 -12.64 8.14 -8.03
N ILE A 284 -12.75 8.51 -9.31
CA ILE A 284 -13.32 7.64 -10.36
C ILE A 284 -12.44 6.40 -10.55
N LEU A 285 -11.12 6.57 -10.60
CA LEU A 285 -10.18 5.44 -10.69
C LEU A 285 -10.29 4.47 -9.52
N LYS A 286 -10.39 5.01 -8.29
CA LYS A 286 -10.61 4.22 -7.09
C LYS A 286 -11.90 3.39 -7.20
N ALA A 287 -12.98 3.98 -7.70
CA ALA A 287 -14.24 3.27 -7.92
C ALA A 287 -14.11 2.16 -8.98
N GLN A 288 -13.50 2.47 -10.14
CA GLN A 288 -13.29 1.47 -11.21
C GLN A 288 -12.36 0.31 -10.80
N GLN A 289 -11.41 0.56 -9.91
CA GLN A 289 -10.55 -0.49 -9.33
C GLN A 289 -11.36 -1.40 -8.41
N LEU A 290 -12.15 -0.83 -7.50
CA LEU A 290 -13.04 -1.60 -6.61
C LEU A 290 -14.08 -2.41 -7.39
N GLU A 291 -14.56 -1.90 -8.53
CA GLU A 291 -15.44 -2.65 -9.45
C GLU A 291 -14.71 -3.82 -10.12
N ARG A 292 -13.44 -3.64 -10.50
CA ARG A 292 -12.60 -4.73 -11.02
C ARG A 292 -12.35 -5.79 -9.97
N ASP A 293 -12.11 -5.40 -8.71
CA ASP A 293 -11.94 -6.34 -7.60
C ASP A 293 -13.22 -7.16 -7.37
N LEU A 294 -14.40 -6.54 -7.52
CA LEU A 294 -15.70 -7.22 -7.44
C LEU A 294 -15.89 -8.26 -8.56
N ASN A 295 -15.47 -7.94 -9.79
CA ASN A 295 -15.66 -8.79 -10.98
C ASN A 295 -14.56 -9.85 -11.17
N GLY A 296 -13.30 -9.52 -10.86
CA GLY A 296 -12.15 -10.43 -10.96
C GLY A 296 -12.19 -11.58 -9.96
N ALA A 297 -12.96 -11.42 -8.89
CA ALA A 297 -13.21 -12.45 -7.89
C ALA A 297 -14.29 -13.48 -8.28
N ALA A 298 -14.69 -13.56 -9.55
CA ALA A 298 -15.59 -14.62 -10.02
C ALA A 298 -15.04 -16.06 -9.84
N THR A 299 -13.74 -16.22 -9.53
CA THR A 299 -13.08 -17.52 -9.37
C THR A 299 -13.05 -18.01 -7.91
N GLU A 300 -13.28 -17.14 -6.92
CA GLU A 300 -13.34 -17.50 -5.49
C GLU A 300 -14.66 -16.99 -4.90
N SER A 301 -15.46 -17.86 -4.27
CA SER A 301 -16.76 -17.49 -3.69
C SER A 301 -16.58 -16.49 -2.54
N ILE A 302 -16.60 -15.19 -2.83
CA ILE A 302 -16.57 -14.15 -1.80
C ILE A 302 -17.87 -14.21 -0.98
N PRO A 303 -17.79 -14.26 0.37
CA PRO A 303 -18.95 -14.14 1.25
C PRO A 303 -19.77 -12.89 0.95
N ALA A 304 -21.09 -13.01 1.01
CA ALA A 304 -22.00 -11.94 0.61
C ALA A 304 -21.78 -10.62 1.39
N ASP A 305 -21.38 -10.71 2.66
CA ASP A 305 -21.09 -9.55 3.52
C ASP A 305 -19.85 -8.77 3.06
N LYS A 306 -18.81 -9.47 2.58
CA LYS A 306 -17.61 -8.83 2.03
C LYS A 306 -17.94 -8.11 0.71
N LYS A 307 -18.83 -8.66 -0.12
CA LYS A 307 -19.31 -7.99 -1.34
C LYS A 307 -20.07 -6.71 -1.02
N LEU A 308 -20.94 -6.72 0.00
CA LEU A 308 -21.65 -5.53 0.45
C LEU A 308 -20.69 -4.42 0.94
N ALA A 309 -19.67 -4.79 1.72
CA ALA A 309 -18.66 -3.84 2.17
C ALA A 309 -17.85 -3.21 1.01
N ILE A 310 -17.63 -3.95 -0.09
CA ILE A 310 -17.01 -3.40 -1.31
C ILE A 310 -17.93 -2.40 -2.00
N PHE A 311 -19.24 -2.70 -2.10
CA PHE A 311 -20.21 -1.74 -2.65
C PHE A 311 -20.25 -0.43 -1.86
N ASP A 312 -20.21 -0.48 -0.52
CA ASP A 312 -20.19 0.74 0.29
C ASP A 312 -18.94 1.60 0.01
N LYS A 313 -17.78 0.96 -0.22
CA LYS A 313 -16.54 1.65 -0.65
C LYS A 313 -16.66 2.24 -2.06
N ILE A 314 -17.31 1.54 -3.00
CA ILE A 314 -17.59 2.03 -4.35
C ILE A 314 -18.47 3.28 -4.29
N PHE A 315 -19.54 3.23 -3.48
CA PHE A 315 -20.43 4.37 -3.29
C PHE A 315 -19.70 5.57 -2.70
N SER A 316 -18.89 5.37 -1.66
CA SER A 316 -18.07 6.44 -1.09
C SER A 316 -17.18 7.09 -2.15
N ALA A 317 -16.48 6.29 -2.98
CA ALA A 317 -15.59 6.80 -4.02
C ALA A 317 -16.33 7.61 -5.10
N TYR A 318 -17.50 7.14 -5.56
CA TYR A 318 -18.31 7.90 -6.51
C TYR A 318 -18.96 9.14 -5.89
N HIS A 319 -19.36 9.09 -4.61
CA HIS A 319 -19.86 10.27 -3.90
C HIS A 319 -18.77 11.34 -3.74
N ASP A 320 -17.53 10.95 -3.43
CA ASP A 320 -16.38 11.85 -3.38
C ASP A 320 -16.11 12.48 -4.75
N ALA A 321 -16.18 11.68 -5.83
CA ALA A 321 -16.07 12.19 -7.21
C ALA A 321 -17.14 13.24 -7.52
N ARG A 322 -18.41 12.95 -7.21
CA ARG A 322 -19.52 13.89 -7.41
C ARG A 322 -19.43 15.12 -6.53
N SER A 323 -18.90 15.01 -5.32
CA SER A 323 -18.63 16.15 -4.44
C SER A 323 -17.60 17.08 -5.10
N CYS A 324 -16.50 16.52 -5.64
CA CYS A 324 -15.51 17.29 -6.39
C CYS A 324 -16.12 17.97 -7.62
N ILE A 325 -16.91 17.25 -8.43
CA ILE A 325 -17.56 17.82 -9.62
C ILE A 325 -18.53 18.95 -9.25
N ARG A 326 -19.31 18.81 -8.16
CA ARG A 326 -20.22 19.85 -7.69
C ARG A 326 -19.49 21.09 -7.16
N ASN A 327 -18.34 20.90 -6.51
CA ASN A 327 -17.50 22.02 -6.09
C ASN A 327 -16.89 22.76 -7.29
N ASP A 328 -16.48 22.02 -8.32
CA ASP A 328 -16.00 22.60 -9.58
C ASP A 328 -17.11 23.36 -10.30
N LEU A 329 -18.34 22.81 -10.33
CA LEU A 329 -19.52 23.49 -10.86
C LEU A 329 -19.84 24.79 -10.12
N ALA A 330 -19.73 24.80 -8.79
CA ALA A 330 -19.91 26.01 -8.00
C ALA A 330 -18.82 27.06 -8.27
N SER A 331 -17.62 26.61 -8.66
CA SER A 331 -16.46 27.47 -8.95
C SER A 331 -16.34 27.89 -10.42
N ALA A 332 -17.10 27.28 -11.32
CA ALA A 332 -16.99 27.45 -12.78
C ALA A 332 -17.48 28.81 -13.31
N GLY A 333 -18.10 29.66 -12.47
CA GLY A 333 -18.61 30.98 -12.87
C GLY A 333 -19.64 30.90 -14.02
N ASN A 334 -19.56 31.83 -14.97
CA ASN A 334 -20.49 31.95 -16.11
C ASN A 334 -20.03 31.22 -17.39
N ALA A 335 -19.03 30.34 -17.33
CA ALA A 335 -18.57 29.59 -18.51
C ALA A 335 -19.56 28.47 -18.85
N GLU A 336 -20.56 28.75 -19.69
CA GLU A 336 -21.65 27.81 -20.01
C GLU A 336 -21.17 26.46 -20.57
N ASN A 337 -20.16 26.47 -21.46
CA ASN A 337 -19.60 25.25 -22.04
C ASN A 337 -18.96 24.32 -20.98
N ILE A 338 -18.19 24.89 -20.04
CA ILE A 338 -17.54 24.13 -18.96
C ILE A 338 -18.59 23.58 -17.99
N ARG A 339 -19.62 24.38 -17.68
CA ARG A 339 -20.72 23.97 -16.81
C ARG A 339 -21.53 22.83 -17.42
N ASP A 340 -21.77 22.86 -18.72
CA ASP A 340 -22.45 21.79 -19.44
C ASP A 340 -21.66 20.49 -19.45
N GLU A 341 -20.34 20.55 -19.67
CA GLU A 341 -19.45 19.39 -19.59
C GLU A 341 -19.43 18.77 -18.19
N LEU A 342 -19.28 19.59 -17.15
CA LEU A 342 -19.28 19.15 -15.75
C LEU A 342 -20.65 18.59 -15.32
N ASN A 343 -21.76 19.18 -15.80
CA ASN A 343 -23.10 18.66 -15.55
C ASN A 343 -23.34 17.33 -16.28
N GLY A 344 -22.82 17.20 -17.51
CA GLY A 344 -22.80 15.93 -18.24
C GLY A 344 -22.02 14.85 -17.49
N LEU A 345 -20.84 15.20 -16.97
CA LEU A 345 -20.01 14.31 -16.16
C LEU A 345 -20.71 13.92 -14.83
N ASP A 346 -21.30 14.85 -14.09
CA ASP A 346 -22.05 14.51 -12.85
C ASP A 346 -23.22 13.57 -13.14
N LYS A 347 -23.97 13.80 -14.23
CA LYS A 347 -25.07 12.91 -14.63
C LYS A 347 -24.56 11.53 -15.03
N ALA A 348 -23.45 11.44 -15.77
CA ALA A 348 -22.84 10.16 -16.15
C ALA A 348 -22.37 9.37 -14.91
N VAL A 349 -21.67 10.03 -13.98
CA VAL A 349 -21.25 9.43 -12.71
C VAL A 349 -22.45 9.02 -11.86
N SER A 350 -23.51 9.85 -11.83
CA SER A 350 -24.78 9.54 -11.13
C SER A 350 -25.47 8.32 -11.70
N ALA A 351 -25.47 8.17 -13.02
CA ALA A 351 -26.05 7.01 -13.67
C ALA A 351 -25.27 5.74 -13.32
N VAL A 352 -23.93 5.77 -13.37
CA VAL A 352 -23.10 4.63 -12.92
C VAL A 352 -23.36 4.28 -11.46
N LEU A 353 -23.46 5.28 -10.57
CA LEU A 353 -23.84 5.07 -9.17
C LEU A 353 -25.22 4.40 -9.05
N GLY A 354 -26.20 4.83 -9.84
CA GLY A 354 -27.53 4.21 -9.88
C GLY A 354 -27.46 2.75 -10.32
N PHE A 355 -26.69 2.45 -11.36
CA PHE A 355 -26.47 1.08 -11.81
C PHE A 355 -25.84 0.18 -10.73
N ARG A 356 -24.78 0.66 -10.04
CA ARG A 356 -24.17 -0.08 -8.92
C ARG A 356 -25.13 -0.26 -7.74
N THR A 357 -26.03 0.70 -7.52
CA THR A 357 -27.09 0.61 -6.50
C THR A 357 -28.08 -0.51 -6.82
N ILE A 358 -28.44 -0.68 -8.10
CA ILE A 358 -29.28 -1.79 -8.57
C ILE A 358 -28.58 -3.13 -8.31
N GLU A 359 -27.31 -3.28 -8.68
CA GLU A 359 -26.55 -4.51 -8.46
C GLU A 359 -26.45 -4.87 -6.97
N ARG A 360 -26.17 -3.88 -6.11
CA ARG A 360 -26.14 -4.07 -4.64
C ARG A 360 -27.51 -4.48 -4.09
N ASN A 361 -28.59 -3.87 -4.57
CA ASN A 361 -29.95 -4.24 -4.15
C ASN A 361 -30.36 -5.62 -4.65
N GLN A 362 -29.94 -6.03 -5.86
CA GLN A 362 -30.11 -7.40 -6.35
C GLN A 362 -29.39 -8.42 -5.45
N LEU A 363 -28.17 -8.09 -4.99
CA LEU A 363 -27.44 -8.92 -4.04
C LEU A 363 -28.19 -9.04 -2.70
N LEU A 364 -28.71 -7.94 -2.15
CA LEU A 364 -29.53 -7.96 -0.93
C LEU A 364 -30.78 -8.83 -1.09
N VAL A 365 -31.47 -8.73 -2.23
CA VAL A 365 -32.62 -9.60 -2.55
C VAL A 365 -32.18 -11.05 -2.63
N SER A 366 -31.03 -11.37 -3.24
CA SER A 366 -30.50 -12.73 -3.29
C SER A 366 -30.19 -13.29 -1.90
N ILE A 367 -29.59 -12.48 -1.02
CA ILE A 367 -29.31 -12.87 0.38
C ILE A 367 -30.63 -13.11 1.11
N ALA A 368 -31.57 -12.16 1.05
CA ALA A 368 -32.86 -12.27 1.71
C ALA A 368 -33.66 -13.49 1.23
N LYS A 369 -33.66 -13.77 -0.09
CA LYS A 369 -34.23 -15.00 -0.65
C LYS A 369 -33.57 -16.25 -0.09
N SER A 370 -32.24 -16.29 -0.06
CA SER A 370 -31.51 -17.46 0.43
C SER A 370 -31.83 -17.77 1.90
N LYS A 371 -31.96 -16.73 2.73
CA LYS A 371 -32.40 -16.82 4.14
C LYS A 371 -33.85 -17.22 4.28
N PHE A 372 -34.70 -16.78 3.35
CA PHE A 372 -36.12 -17.17 3.31
C PHE A 372 -36.33 -18.63 2.87
N THR A 373 -35.52 -19.14 1.93
CA THR A 373 -35.59 -20.53 1.43
C THR A 373 -34.95 -21.55 2.36
N LYS A 374 -33.96 -21.16 3.19
CA LYS A 374 -33.39 -22.00 4.24
C LYS A 374 -34.38 -22.04 5.41
N ASN A 375 -35.28 -23.02 5.41
CA ASN A 375 -36.30 -23.17 6.44
C ASN A 375 -35.69 -23.42 7.85
N ARG A 376 -36.11 -22.58 8.80
CA ARG A 376 -36.71 -22.93 10.11
C ARG A 376 -35.94 -23.76 11.17
N ASP A 377 -34.74 -24.26 10.92
CA ASP A 377 -34.11 -25.24 11.83
C ASP A 377 -32.85 -24.78 12.61
N GLU A 378 -32.30 -23.58 12.37
CA GLU A 378 -31.16 -23.07 13.16
C GLU A 378 -31.60 -21.99 14.15
N LYS A 379 -31.66 -22.36 15.43
CA LYS A 379 -32.17 -21.61 16.60
C LYS A 379 -31.50 -20.26 16.91
N ASN A 380 -30.80 -19.60 15.99
CA ASN A 380 -30.16 -18.31 16.26
C ASN A 380 -30.03 -17.33 15.07
N GLU A 381 -30.54 -17.62 13.86
CA GLU A 381 -30.53 -16.63 12.76
C GLU A 381 -31.85 -15.82 12.71
N LYS A 382 -31.74 -14.49 12.62
CA LYS A 382 -32.89 -13.58 12.46
C LYS A 382 -33.67 -13.94 11.18
N ILE A 383 -34.88 -14.46 11.36
CA ILE A 383 -35.84 -14.74 10.29
C ILE A 383 -36.10 -13.46 9.48
N THR A 384 -35.88 -13.51 8.17
CA THR A 384 -36.21 -12.40 7.27
C THR A 384 -37.72 -12.39 7.05
N LYS A 385 -38.38 -11.30 7.44
CA LYS A 385 -39.85 -11.22 7.33
C LYS A 385 -40.25 -11.05 5.85
N PRO A 386 -41.40 -11.61 5.40
CA PRO A 386 -41.84 -11.45 4.03
C PRO A 386 -42.07 -9.97 3.63
N GLU A 387 -42.47 -9.11 4.58
CA GLU A 387 -42.60 -7.67 4.33
C GLU A 387 -41.25 -6.99 4.01
N GLU A 388 -40.16 -7.51 4.56
CA GLU A 388 -38.81 -7.01 4.30
C GLU A 388 -38.33 -7.36 2.89
N LEU A 389 -38.68 -8.55 2.40
CA LEU A 389 -38.41 -8.95 1.01
C LEU A 389 -39.20 -8.10 0.01
N VAL A 390 -40.48 -7.83 0.28
CA VAL A 390 -41.31 -6.94 -0.55
C VAL A 390 -40.70 -5.53 -0.59
N ARG A 391 -40.29 -4.99 0.56
CA ARG A 391 -39.62 -3.68 0.63
C ARG A 391 -38.33 -3.61 -0.19
N LEU A 392 -37.53 -4.68 -0.21
CA LEU A 392 -36.32 -4.73 -1.03
C LEU A 392 -36.64 -4.70 -2.53
N TYR A 393 -37.72 -5.36 -2.96
CA TYR A 393 -38.18 -5.30 -4.35
C TYR A 393 -38.75 -3.93 -4.72
N ASP A 394 -39.54 -3.31 -3.85
CA ASP A 394 -40.05 -1.95 -4.08
C ASP A 394 -38.90 -0.96 -4.23
N LEU A 395 -37.88 -1.06 -3.37
CA LEU A 395 -36.67 -0.24 -3.46
C LEU A 395 -35.91 -0.51 -4.77
N LEU A 396 -35.79 -1.78 -5.18
CA LEU A 396 -35.13 -2.16 -6.43
C LEU A 396 -35.87 -1.57 -7.64
N ILE A 397 -37.20 -1.63 -7.66
CA ILE A 397 -38.05 -1.06 -8.72
C ILE A 397 -37.87 0.47 -8.76
N GLN A 398 -37.97 1.14 -7.61
CA GLN A 398 -37.83 2.59 -7.52
C GLN A 398 -36.46 3.06 -8.05
N VAL A 399 -35.37 2.43 -7.63
CA VAL A 399 -34.02 2.77 -8.10
C VAL A 399 -33.86 2.46 -9.58
N SER A 400 -34.44 1.36 -10.07
CA SER A 400 -34.39 1.00 -11.50
C SER A 400 -35.12 2.02 -12.37
N LEU A 401 -36.29 2.49 -11.94
CA LEU A 401 -37.03 3.56 -12.64
C LEU A 401 -36.23 4.87 -12.68
N LEU A 402 -35.64 5.27 -11.56
CA LEU A 402 -34.79 6.47 -11.49
C LEU A 402 -33.55 6.36 -12.40
N TYR A 403 -32.95 5.18 -12.48
CA TYR A 403 -31.81 4.91 -13.37
C TYR A 403 -32.20 5.02 -14.85
N VAL A 404 -33.33 4.40 -15.26
CA VAL A 404 -33.83 4.46 -16.63
C VAL A 404 -34.13 5.91 -17.04
N MET A 405 -34.80 6.67 -16.15
CA MET A 405 -35.05 8.10 -16.38
C MET A 405 -33.75 8.90 -16.52
N SER A 406 -32.75 8.63 -15.67
CA SER A 406 -31.44 9.30 -15.74
C SER A 406 -30.69 8.98 -17.03
N CYS A 407 -30.75 7.73 -17.49
CA CYS A 407 -30.19 7.32 -18.77
C CYS A 407 -30.88 8.03 -19.94
N TYR A 408 -32.23 8.07 -19.93
CA TYR A 408 -33.01 8.74 -20.95
C TYR A 408 -32.70 10.23 -21.04
N ILE A 409 -32.59 10.93 -19.90
CA ILE A 409 -32.22 12.35 -19.85
C ILE A 409 -30.81 12.58 -20.39
N CYS A 410 -29.85 11.73 -20.03
CA CYS A 410 -28.49 11.83 -20.55
C CYS A 410 -28.40 11.60 -22.05
N VAL A 411 -29.16 10.64 -22.58
CA VAL A 411 -29.20 10.35 -24.02
C VAL A 411 -29.87 11.50 -24.76
N SER A 412 -31.07 11.92 -24.30
CA SER A 412 -31.90 12.96 -24.91
C SER A 412 -31.26 14.35 -24.92
N PHE A 413 -30.47 14.72 -23.90
CA PHE A 413 -29.74 16.00 -23.89
C PHE A 413 -28.70 16.15 -25.01
N ALA A 414 -28.39 15.07 -25.74
CA ALA A 414 -27.37 15.05 -26.78
C ALA A 414 -27.94 14.97 -28.18
N ASP A 415 -29.09 14.33 -28.34
CA ASP A 415 -29.83 14.41 -29.61
C ASP A 415 -30.25 15.87 -29.88
N VAL A 416 -30.44 16.67 -28.82
CA VAL A 416 -30.69 18.12 -28.91
C VAL A 416 -29.42 18.95 -29.20
N LYS A 417 -28.20 18.40 -29.03
CA LYS A 417 -26.93 19.09 -29.37
C LYS A 417 -26.35 18.66 -30.73
N LEU A 418 -26.89 17.61 -31.35
CA LEU A 418 -26.55 17.14 -32.70
C LEU A 418 -27.49 17.69 -33.79
N LEU A 419 -28.53 18.41 -33.38
CA LEU A 419 -29.37 19.30 -34.20
C LEU A 419 -28.96 20.75 -33.90
#